data_AF-A0A2S4KV06-F1
#
_entry.id   AF-A0A2S4KV06-F1
#
_cell.length_a   1.000
_cell.length_b   1.000
_cell.length_c   1.000
_cell.angle_alpha   90.00
_cell.angle_beta   90.00
_cell.angle_gamma   90.00
#
_symmetry.space_group_name_H-M   'P 1'
#
loop_
_entity.id
_entity.type
_entity.pdbx_description
1 polymer ?
#
loop_
_entity_poly.entity_id
_entity_poly.type
_entity_poly.pdbx_seq_one_letter_code
_entity_poly.pdbx_strand_id
1 'polypeptide(L)'
;MANQTPSTAPAAIESALEELISTFNELNCSAVEELDSEPSPLEFMRFVSRNAPFVVRGGASSWKAVQKWNSSYLRSALQGQTVNVAVTPYGNADSPTFSPKHDTAVLSKPHEESQPFDEFLTYVTRQETDPEFPSDSEVRYAQTQNDNLRDEYLTLFPDAQKDIPFARIALQKSPDAVNLWIGNSKSVTAAHKDNFENVFVQILGRKHFVLLPPLCHSCMNEKLLPPATYVREGQGLSLHLDLGAEPVPFATWDPDDPQTNATPLSGYARPLRVTLEPGDMLYLPAMW
;
A
#
# COMPACT_ATOMS: atom_id res chain seq x y z
N MET A 1 -33.78 -44.97 1.62
CA MET A 1 -33.09 -43.97 0.78
C MET A 1 -33.56 -42.60 1.25
N ALA A 2 -32.77 -41.94 2.10
CA ALA A 2 -33.03 -40.57 2.51
C ALA A 2 -32.23 -39.66 1.57
N ASN A 3 -32.93 -38.96 0.67
CA ASN A 3 -32.36 -37.89 -0.14
C ASN A 3 -31.96 -36.76 0.81
N GLN A 4 -30.67 -36.59 1.05
CA GLN A 4 -30.14 -35.34 1.57
C GLN A 4 -30.23 -34.32 0.43
N THR A 5 -31.19 -33.40 0.52
CA THR A 5 -31.19 -32.17 -0.26
C THR A 5 -29.87 -31.43 0.01
N PRO A 6 -29.15 -30.93 -1.01
CA PRO A 6 -27.98 -30.10 -0.79
C PRO A 6 -28.37 -28.86 0.01
N SER A 7 -27.53 -28.46 0.96
CA SER A 7 -27.72 -27.26 1.78
C SER A 7 -27.89 -26.03 0.88
N THR A 8 -29.06 -25.39 0.92
CA THR A 8 -29.41 -24.19 0.14
C THR A 8 -28.85 -22.89 0.72
N ALA A 9 -28.26 -22.95 1.92
CA ALA A 9 -27.79 -21.78 2.65
C ALA A 9 -26.55 -21.07 2.04
N PRO A 10 -25.52 -21.76 1.52
CA PRO A 10 -24.35 -21.10 0.93
C PRO A 10 -24.69 -20.28 -0.30
N ALA A 11 -25.54 -20.82 -1.19
CA ALA A 11 -25.98 -20.12 -2.40
C ALA A 11 -26.82 -18.87 -2.09
N ALA A 12 -27.62 -18.91 -1.00
CA ALA A 12 -28.37 -17.75 -0.55
C ALA A 12 -27.47 -16.62 0.00
N ILE A 13 -26.37 -16.97 0.67
CA ILE A 13 -25.38 -15.99 1.17
C ILE A 13 -24.61 -15.34 0.01
N GLU A 14 -24.13 -16.13 -0.95
CA GLU A 14 -23.44 -15.62 -2.13
C GLU A 14 -24.33 -14.66 -2.93
N SER A 15 -25.59 -15.04 -3.18
CA SER A 15 -26.56 -14.17 -3.86
C SER A 15 -26.81 -12.86 -3.11
N ALA A 16 -26.87 -12.89 -1.77
CA ALA A 16 -27.06 -11.67 -0.97
C ALA A 16 -25.82 -10.75 -0.99
N LEU A 17 -24.62 -11.33 -1.00
CA LEU A 17 -23.38 -10.57 -1.13
C LEU A 17 -23.23 -9.97 -2.53
N GLU A 18 -23.59 -10.72 -3.57
CA GLU A 18 -23.65 -10.22 -4.94
C GLU A 18 -24.61 -9.03 -5.05
N GLU A 19 -25.83 -9.13 -4.51
CA GLU A 19 -26.81 -8.05 -4.50
C GLU A 19 -26.28 -6.82 -3.74
N LEU A 20 -25.64 -7.03 -2.58
CA LEU A 20 -25.02 -5.95 -1.80
C LEU A 20 -23.94 -5.21 -2.59
N ILE A 21 -22.99 -5.93 -3.20
CA ILE A 21 -21.88 -5.36 -3.97
C ILE A 21 -22.42 -4.64 -5.20
N SER A 22 -23.35 -5.25 -5.92
CA SER A 22 -23.96 -4.68 -7.13
C SER A 22 -24.75 -3.41 -6.81
N THR A 23 -25.58 -3.44 -5.78
CA THR A 23 -26.36 -2.27 -5.32
C THR A 23 -25.43 -1.14 -4.89
N PHE A 24 -24.35 -1.44 -4.16
CA PHE A 24 -23.36 -0.43 -3.80
C PHE A 24 -22.73 0.21 -5.04
N ASN A 25 -22.34 -0.60 -6.02
CA ASN A 25 -21.74 -0.15 -7.27
C ASN A 25 -22.70 0.67 -8.15
N GLU A 26 -24.00 0.47 -8.02
CA GLU A 26 -25.02 1.25 -8.74
C GLU A 26 -25.32 2.60 -8.06
N LEU A 27 -25.22 2.65 -6.73
CA LEU A 27 -25.51 3.85 -5.95
C LEU A 27 -24.29 4.77 -5.74
N ASN A 28 -23.07 4.28 -5.98
CA ASN A 28 -21.83 5.03 -5.77
C ASN A 28 -21.06 5.24 -7.07
N CYS A 29 -20.28 6.33 -7.12
CA CYS A 29 -19.44 6.64 -8.26
C CYS A 29 -18.31 5.60 -8.40
N SER A 30 -17.96 5.26 -9.65
CA SER A 30 -16.82 4.40 -9.98
C SER A 30 -15.50 5.17 -10.07
N ALA A 31 -15.45 6.40 -9.57
CA ALA A 31 -14.27 7.25 -9.53
C ALA A 31 -14.15 7.92 -8.16
N VAL A 32 -12.92 8.15 -7.72
CA VAL A 32 -12.64 8.89 -6.49
C VAL A 32 -12.98 10.37 -6.70
N GLU A 33 -13.60 11.00 -5.70
CA GLU A 33 -13.93 12.41 -5.75
C GLU A 33 -12.64 13.25 -5.74
N GLU A 34 -12.55 14.22 -6.65
CA GLU A 34 -11.40 15.13 -6.74
C GLU A 34 -11.81 16.52 -6.27
N LEU A 35 -11.04 17.07 -5.33
CA LEU A 35 -11.24 18.38 -4.73
C LEU A 35 -10.16 19.34 -5.23
N ASP A 36 -10.56 20.55 -5.62
CA ASP A 36 -9.66 21.62 -6.05
C ASP A 36 -8.94 22.31 -4.87
N SER A 37 -9.39 22.06 -3.64
CA SER A 37 -8.82 22.64 -2.42
C SER A 37 -9.06 21.74 -1.21
N GLU A 38 -8.25 21.93 -0.16
CA GLU A 38 -8.45 21.21 1.11
C GLU A 38 -9.88 21.38 1.65
N PRO A 39 -10.54 20.31 2.11
CA PRO A 39 -11.86 20.42 2.71
C PRO A 39 -11.77 21.10 4.08
N SER A 40 -12.85 21.75 4.51
CA SER A 40 -13.01 22.11 5.92
C SER A 40 -13.08 20.85 6.81
N PRO A 41 -12.79 20.94 8.12
CA PRO A 41 -12.95 19.81 9.04
C PRO A 41 -14.36 19.18 9.00
N LEU A 42 -15.41 19.98 8.79
CA LEU A 42 -16.79 19.48 8.70
C LEU A 42 -17.03 18.71 7.39
N GLU A 43 -16.52 19.22 6.27
CA GLU A 43 -16.60 18.52 4.98
C GLU A 43 -15.81 17.20 5.05
N PHE A 44 -14.61 17.23 5.62
CA PHE A 44 -13.82 16.02 5.85
C PHE A 44 -14.57 14.98 6.68
N MET A 45 -15.22 15.38 7.78
CA MET A 45 -16.02 14.45 8.59
C MET A 45 -17.16 13.79 7.81
N ARG A 46 -17.71 14.42 6.76
CA ARG A 46 -18.72 13.79 5.91
C ARG A 46 -18.11 12.63 5.11
N PHE A 47 -16.89 12.78 4.60
CA PHE A 47 -16.15 11.69 3.94
C PHE A 47 -15.82 10.56 4.90
N VAL A 48 -15.32 10.89 6.10
CA VAL A 48 -15.06 9.90 7.17
C VAL A 48 -16.35 9.13 7.49
N SER A 49 -17.48 9.82 7.69
CA SER A 49 -18.77 9.19 8.03
C SER A 49 -19.32 8.26 6.95
N ARG A 50 -18.99 8.54 5.68
CA ARG A 50 -19.38 7.72 4.52
C ARG A 50 -18.32 6.69 4.17
N ASN A 51 -17.18 6.70 4.86
CA ASN A 51 -15.99 5.90 4.56
C ASN A 51 -15.64 6.00 3.07
N ALA A 52 -15.49 7.22 2.56
CA ALA A 52 -15.28 7.48 1.13
C ALA A 52 -13.94 8.19 0.88
N PRO A 53 -13.09 7.68 -0.03
CA PRO A 53 -11.83 8.33 -0.39
C PRO A 53 -12.08 9.58 -1.22
N PHE A 54 -11.12 10.51 -1.17
CA PHE A 54 -11.05 11.65 -2.08
C PHE A 54 -9.59 12.03 -2.34
N VAL A 55 -9.34 12.74 -3.45
CA VAL A 55 -8.04 13.34 -3.76
C VAL A 55 -8.17 14.86 -3.74
N VAL A 56 -7.26 15.55 -3.05
CA VAL A 56 -7.06 17.00 -3.22
C VAL A 56 -5.96 17.22 -4.24
N ARG A 57 -6.31 17.75 -5.41
CA ARG A 57 -5.33 18.02 -6.47
C ARG A 57 -4.45 19.21 -6.08
N GLY A 58 -3.14 18.98 -6.05
CA GLY A 58 -2.17 20.00 -5.63
C GLY A 58 -2.32 20.49 -4.18
N GLY A 59 -3.02 19.74 -3.30
CA GLY A 59 -3.26 20.15 -1.92
C GLY A 59 -1.96 20.43 -1.12
N ALA A 60 -0.88 19.74 -1.48
CA ALA A 60 0.44 19.91 -0.88
C ALA A 60 1.43 20.75 -1.73
N SER A 61 0.99 21.39 -2.83
CA SER A 61 1.90 22.11 -3.74
C SER A 61 2.68 23.27 -3.08
N SER A 62 2.18 23.80 -1.97
CA SER A 62 2.84 24.85 -1.18
C SER A 62 3.87 24.31 -0.17
N TRP A 63 3.93 22.98 0.03
CA TRP A 63 4.81 22.38 1.03
C TRP A 63 6.28 22.52 0.62
N LYS A 64 7.13 22.81 1.60
CA LYS A 64 8.58 22.91 1.38
C LYS A 64 9.16 21.61 0.80
N ALA A 65 8.68 20.45 1.27
CA ALA A 65 9.05 19.15 0.72
C ALA A 65 8.76 19.05 -0.78
N VAL A 66 7.53 19.39 -1.21
CA VAL A 66 7.12 19.33 -2.64
C VAL A 66 7.91 20.33 -3.50
N GLN A 67 8.21 21.52 -2.98
CA GLN A 67 8.92 22.56 -3.73
C GLN A 67 10.44 22.36 -3.82
N LYS A 68 11.04 21.69 -2.83
CA LYS A 68 12.51 21.64 -2.71
C LYS A 68 13.11 20.25 -2.84
N TRP A 69 12.40 19.21 -2.43
CA TRP A 69 12.99 17.88 -2.44
C TRP A 69 13.24 17.44 -3.88
N ASN A 70 14.44 16.92 -4.09
CA ASN A 70 14.89 16.25 -5.29
C ASN A 70 16.05 15.35 -4.89
N SER A 71 16.56 14.53 -5.80
CA SER A 71 17.63 13.59 -5.49
C SER A 71 18.86 14.27 -4.87
N SER A 72 19.29 15.43 -5.38
CA SER A 72 20.42 16.18 -4.82
C SER A 72 20.15 16.71 -3.42
N TYR A 73 18.95 17.25 -3.16
CA TYR A 73 18.56 17.73 -1.84
C TYR A 73 18.56 16.60 -0.81
N LEU A 74 17.92 15.47 -1.14
CA LEU A 74 17.83 14.31 -0.25
C LEU A 74 19.22 13.77 0.10
N ARG A 75 20.13 13.66 -0.88
CA ARG A 75 21.54 13.25 -0.64
C ARG A 75 22.25 14.18 0.33
N SER A 76 22.06 15.49 0.16
CA SER A 76 22.69 16.47 1.03
C SER A 76 22.09 16.45 2.45
N ALA A 77 20.77 16.31 2.58
CA ALA A 77 20.08 16.31 3.86
C ALA A 77 20.37 15.05 4.68
N LEU A 78 20.46 13.90 4.01
CA LEU A 78 20.71 12.59 4.62
C LEU A 78 22.17 12.14 4.48
N GLN A 79 23.10 13.09 4.26
CA GLN A 79 24.51 12.78 4.07
C GLN A 79 25.07 12.03 5.29
N GLY A 80 25.70 10.89 5.04
CA GLY A 80 26.33 10.06 6.08
C GLY A 80 25.33 9.29 6.96
N GLN A 81 24.03 9.35 6.66
CA GLN A 81 23.01 8.55 7.35
C GLN A 81 22.79 7.21 6.65
N THR A 82 22.35 6.23 7.42
CA THR A 82 21.88 4.94 6.91
C THR A 82 20.36 4.84 7.08
N VAL A 83 19.74 4.04 6.24
CA VAL A 83 18.29 3.80 6.21
C VAL A 83 18.01 2.31 6.23
N ASN A 84 16.86 1.90 6.78
CA ASN A 84 16.37 0.52 6.69
C ASN A 84 15.74 0.33 5.31
N VAL A 85 16.27 -0.65 4.58
CA VAL A 85 15.83 -0.97 3.23
C VAL A 85 15.24 -2.37 3.23
N ALA A 86 13.98 -2.46 2.80
CA ALA A 86 13.35 -3.72 2.43
C ALA A 86 13.87 -4.15 1.05
N VAL A 87 14.45 -5.34 0.98
CA VAL A 87 15.00 -5.93 -0.24
C VAL A 87 14.24 -7.20 -0.59
N THR A 88 13.80 -7.28 -1.83
CA THR A 88 13.08 -8.45 -2.37
C THR A 88 13.59 -8.78 -3.77
N PRO A 89 13.42 -10.02 -4.25
CA PRO A 89 13.81 -10.35 -5.62
C PRO A 89 12.95 -9.64 -6.67
N TYR A 90 11.66 -9.45 -6.40
CA TYR A 90 10.67 -9.02 -7.40
C TYR A 90 9.85 -7.79 -7.01
N GLY A 91 10.22 -7.10 -5.92
CA GLY A 91 9.51 -5.91 -5.45
C GLY A 91 8.20 -6.20 -4.70
N ASN A 92 7.99 -7.45 -4.30
CA ASN A 92 6.79 -7.99 -3.69
C ASN A 92 6.96 -8.18 -2.16
N ALA A 93 7.28 -7.10 -1.45
CA ALA A 93 7.35 -7.14 0.00
C ALA A 93 5.94 -7.38 0.59
N ASP A 94 5.87 -8.17 1.66
CA ASP A 94 4.65 -8.49 2.40
C ASP A 94 3.50 -8.95 1.49
N SER A 95 3.82 -9.87 0.57
CA SER A 95 2.94 -10.31 -0.50
C SER A 95 2.70 -11.83 -0.47
N PRO A 96 1.53 -12.33 -0.90
CA PRO A 96 1.34 -13.74 -1.19
C PRO A 96 2.32 -14.20 -2.27
N THR A 97 3.15 -15.18 -1.93
CA THR A 97 4.20 -15.70 -2.83
C THR A 97 4.20 -17.21 -2.78
N PHE A 98 4.28 -17.86 -3.94
CA PHE A 98 4.47 -19.31 -4.00
C PHE A 98 5.91 -19.66 -3.65
N SER A 99 6.11 -20.57 -2.69
CA SER A 99 7.43 -21.09 -2.33
C SER A 99 7.66 -22.46 -2.97
N PRO A 100 8.49 -22.57 -4.03
CA PRO A 100 8.77 -23.86 -4.68
C PRO A 100 9.43 -24.87 -3.74
N LYS A 101 10.20 -24.39 -2.77
CA LYS A 101 10.89 -25.22 -1.77
C LYS A 101 9.91 -25.94 -0.84
N HIS A 102 8.75 -25.34 -0.59
CA HIS A 102 7.74 -25.84 0.34
C HIS A 102 6.44 -26.25 -0.35
N ASP A 103 6.36 -26.09 -1.68
CA ASP A 103 5.19 -26.40 -2.52
C ASP A 103 3.88 -25.78 -2.00
N THR A 104 3.96 -24.54 -1.50
CA THR A 104 2.82 -23.85 -0.89
C THR A 104 2.91 -22.33 -1.03
N ALA A 105 1.77 -21.65 -0.95
CA ALA A 105 1.71 -20.19 -0.85
C ALA A 105 2.06 -19.75 0.58
N VAL A 106 2.87 -18.70 0.68
CA VAL A 106 3.34 -18.09 1.93
C VAL A 106 3.16 -16.58 1.87
N LEU A 107 3.17 -15.91 3.01
CA LEU A 107 3.29 -14.46 3.08
C LEU A 107 4.77 -14.10 3.13
N SER A 108 5.32 -13.60 2.02
CA SER A 108 6.74 -13.28 1.93
C SER A 108 7.04 -11.90 2.50
N LYS A 109 7.77 -11.85 3.60
CA LYS A 109 8.36 -10.64 4.17
C LYS A 109 9.70 -10.32 3.50
N PRO A 110 10.06 -9.04 3.33
CA PRO A 110 11.31 -8.65 2.73
C PRO A 110 12.52 -9.04 3.59
N HIS A 111 13.70 -9.05 2.96
CA HIS A 111 14.95 -8.99 3.70
C HIS A 111 15.19 -7.54 4.12
N GLU A 112 15.32 -7.26 5.41
CA GLU A 112 15.64 -5.92 5.89
C GLU A 112 17.15 -5.78 6.14
N GLU A 113 17.74 -4.73 5.59
CA GLU A 113 19.14 -4.40 5.83
C GLU A 113 19.37 -2.89 5.89
N SER A 114 20.36 -2.45 6.68
CA SER A 114 20.73 -1.04 6.75
C SER A 114 21.68 -0.70 5.60
N GLN A 115 21.34 0.33 4.82
CA GLN A 115 22.16 0.80 3.70
C GLN A 115 22.52 2.28 3.86
N PRO A 116 23.73 2.72 3.44
CA PRO A 116 24.00 4.15 3.29
C PRO A 116 22.99 4.79 2.33
N PHE A 117 22.39 5.91 2.75
CA PHE A 117 21.31 6.53 1.97
C PHE A 117 21.74 6.90 0.54
N ASP A 118 22.98 7.36 0.37
CA ASP A 118 23.51 7.74 -0.94
C ASP A 118 23.59 6.54 -1.90
N GLU A 119 24.02 5.38 -1.40
CA GLU A 119 24.10 4.14 -2.17
C GLU A 119 22.70 3.63 -2.53
N PHE A 120 21.80 3.60 -1.56
CA PHE A 120 20.40 3.22 -1.76
C PHE A 120 19.72 4.11 -2.81
N LEU A 121 19.81 5.43 -2.67
CA LEU A 121 19.18 6.35 -3.61
C LEU A 121 19.79 6.25 -5.01
N THR A 122 21.11 6.03 -5.11
CA THR A 122 21.77 5.77 -6.40
C THR A 122 21.25 4.49 -7.03
N TYR A 123 21.10 3.43 -6.25
CA TYR A 123 20.58 2.15 -6.72
C TYR A 123 19.18 2.29 -7.31
N VAL A 124 18.21 2.81 -6.54
CA VAL A 124 16.81 2.90 -7.00
C VAL A 124 16.65 3.86 -8.18
N THR A 125 17.45 4.94 -8.23
CA THR A 125 17.45 5.87 -9.37
C THR A 125 17.98 5.19 -10.63
N ARG A 126 19.09 4.46 -10.53
CA ARG A 126 19.67 3.74 -11.68
C ARG A 126 18.75 2.62 -12.15
N GLN A 127 18.18 1.84 -11.23
CA GLN A 127 17.23 0.78 -11.57
C GLN A 127 16.01 1.29 -12.36
N GLU A 128 15.60 2.55 -12.13
CA GLU A 128 14.50 3.18 -12.86
C GLU A 128 14.93 3.80 -14.20
N THR A 129 16.14 4.37 -14.27
CA THR A 129 16.52 5.28 -15.38
C THR A 129 17.59 4.74 -16.33
N ASP A 130 18.36 3.72 -15.93
CA ASP A 130 19.42 3.11 -16.72
C ASP A 130 18.86 1.90 -17.48
N PRO A 131 18.69 1.96 -18.82
CA PRO A 131 18.12 0.85 -19.59
C PRO A 131 18.96 -0.43 -19.56
N GLU A 132 20.25 -0.30 -19.24
CA GLU A 132 21.19 -1.42 -19.13
C GLU A 132 21.26 -1.99 -17.71
N PHE A 133 20.44 -1.48 -16.77
CA PHE A 133 20.38 -2.03 -15.42
C PHE A 133 19.85 -3.46 -15.47
N PRO A 134 20.50 -4.45 -14.83
CA PRO A 134 20.12 -5.85 -14.98
C PRO A 134 18.69 -6.09 -14.49
N SER A 135 17.86 -6.72 -15.33
CA SER A 135 16.43 -6.90 -15.09
C SER A 135 16.10 -7.87 -13.96
N ASP A 136 17.05 -8.75 -13.61
CA ASP A 136 16.99 -9.74 -12.55
C ASP A 136 17.59 -9.24 -11.22
N SER A 137 17.93 -7.95 -11.16
CA SER A 137 18.40 -7.32 -9.92
C SER A 137 17.30 -7.27 -8.87
N GLU A 138 17.71 -7.39 -7.61
CA GLU A 138 16.83 -7.16 -6.45
C GLU A 138 16.13 -5.79 -6.50
N VAL A 139 14.99 -5.69 -5.84
CA VAL A 139 14.23 -4.45 -5.69
C VAL A 139 14.39 -3.94 -4.27
N ARG A 140 14.68 -2.65 -4.15
CA ARG A 140 14.92 -1.97 -2.88
C ARG A 140 13.85 -0.93 -2.60
N TYR A 141 13.30 -0.94 -1.41
CA TYR A 141 12.26 -0.02 -0.99
C TYR A 141 12.45 0.40 0.47
N ALA A 142 12.58 1.71 0.73
CA ALA A 142 12.58 2.24 2.09
C ALA A 142 11.14 2.48 2.51
N GLN A 143 10.61 1.61 3.37
CA GLN A 143 9.18 1.50 3.64
C GLN A 143 8.80 1.19 5.09
N THR A 144 9.70 1.44 6.04
CA THR A 144 9.42 1.29 7.48
C THR A 144 8.18 2.11 7.87
N GLN A 145 7.17 1.49 8.50
CA GLN A 145 5.87 2.13 8.77
C GLN A 145 5.64 2.40 10.27
N ASN A 146 6.69 2.74 10.99
CA ASN A 146 6.72 2.87 12.44
C ASN A 146 7.10 4.29 12.89
N ASP A 147 6.52 5.30 12.24
CA ASP A 147 6.83 6.71 12.47
C ASP A 147 8.21 7.13 11.97
N ASN A 148 8.65 6.51 10.86
CA ASN A 148 10.03 6.59 10.40
C ASN A 148 10.48 8.02 10.06
N LEU A 149 9.58 8.95 9.71
CA LEU A 149 9.97 10.32 9.37
C LEU A 149 10.45 11.09 10.59
N ARG A 150 9.89 10.79 11.77
CA ARG A 150 10.27 11.42 13.04
C ARG A 150 11.43 10.71 13.74
N ASP A 151 11.90 9.59 13.19
CA ASP A 151 13.03 8.81 13.72
C ASP A 151 14.15 8.71 12.67
N GLU A 152 14.04 7.77 11.73
CA GLU A 152 15.01 7.47 10.66
C GLU A 152 15.35 8.67 9.76
N TYR A 153 14.36 9.52 9.46
CA TYR A 153 14.50 10.67 8.55
C TYR A 153 14.39 12.03 9.24
N LEU A 154 14.73 12.10 10.53
CA LEU A 154 14.53 13.29 11.37
C LEU A 154 15.07 14.60 10.76
N THR A 155 16.17 14.53 10.00
CA THR A 155 16.77 15.69 9.31
C THR A 155 15.88 16.30 8.23
N LEU A 156 14.95 15.53 7.67
CA LEU A 156 13.96 15.98 6.68
C LEU A 156 12.68 16.52 7.34
N PHE A 157 12.39 16.13 8.58
CA PHE A 157 11.14 16.49 9.27
C PHE A 157 10.84 17.99 9.33
N PRO A 158 11.81 18.92 9.46
CA PRO A 158 11.54 20.36 9.41
C PRO A 158 10.91 20.87 8.09
N ASP A 159 10.96 20.08 7.01
CA ASP A 159 10.35 20.42 5.72
C ASP A 159 8.96 19.83 5.51
N ALA A 160 8.58 18.87 6.37
CA ALA A 160 7.32 18.15 6.30
C ALA A 160 6.27 18.79 7.22
N GLN A 161 5.00 18.50 6.96
CA GLN A 161 3.93 18.87 7.89
C GLN A 161 3.94 17.93 9.10
N LYS A 162 3.66 18.48 10.28
CA LYS A 162 3.54 17.70 11.53
C LYS A 162 2.22 16.95 11.62
N ASP A 163 1.18 17.53 11.02
CA ASP A 163 -0.18 17.01 10.92
C ASP A 163 -0.89 17.64 9.72
N ILE A 164 -2.08 17.14 9.40
CA ILE A 164 -2.98 17.70 8.39
C ILE A 164 -4.10 18.44 9.11
N PRO A 165 -4.19 19.78 9.04
CA PRO A 165 -5.08 20.57 9.90
C PRO A 165 -6.55 20.15 9.81
N PHE A 166 -7.10 19.92 8.61
CA PHE A 166 -8.51 19.53 8.48
C PHE A 166 -8.79 18.19 9.16
N ALA A 167 -7.88 17.22 9.03
CA ALA A 167 -8.03 15.88 9.61
C ALA A 167 -7.82 15.90 11.12
N ARG A 168 -6.77 16.57 11.62
CA ARG A 168 -6.49 16.68 13.06
C ARG A 168 -7.64 17.35 13.80
N ILE A 169 -8.21 18.43 13.25
CA ILE A 169 -9.32 19.16 13.88
C ILE A 169 -10.59 18.31 13.87
N ALA A 170 -10.90 17.67 12.74
CA ALA A 170 -12.08 16.83 12.58
C ALA A 170 -12.08 15.60 13.50
N LEU A 171 -10.97 14.85 13.51
CA LEU A 171 -10.80 13.62 14.28
C LEU A 171 -10.40 13.88 15.74
N GLN A 172 -10.08 15.14 16.08
CA GLN A 172 -9.55 15.55 17.38
C GLN A 172 -8.34 14.73 17.84
N LYS A 173 -7.52 14.30 16.87
CA LYS A 173 -6.39 13.41 17.11
C LYS A 173 -5.20 13.83 16.25
N SER A 174 -4.01 13.83 16.85
CA SER A 174 -2.76 13.91 16.10
C SER A 174 -2.46 12.58 15.39
N PRO A 175 -1.70 12.58 14.30
CA PRO A 175 -1.31 11.32 13.64
C PRO A 175 -0.53 10.42 14.60
N ASP A 176 -0.85 9.12 14.60
CA ASP A 176 -0.10 8.13 15.37
C ASP A 176 1.31 7.98 14.80
N ALA A 177 1.45 7.99 13.47
CA ALA A 177 2.71 7.90 12.74
C ALA A 177 2.74 8.89 11.55
N VAL A 178 3.94 9.37 11.23
CA VAL A 178 4.24 10.09 9.98
C VAL A 178 5.36 9.32 9.30
N ASN A 179 5.06 8.75 8.14
CA ASN A 179 5.99 7.88 7.42
C ASN A 179 6.45 8.54 6.11
N LEU A 180 7.67 8.20 5.69
CA LEU A 180 8.26 8.51 4.40
C LEU A 180 8.55 7.21 3.65
N TRP A 181 8.19 7.19 2.38
CA TRP A 181 8.44 6.06 1.49
C TRP A 181 9.31 6.51 0.31
N ILE A 182 10.37 5.75 0.03
CA ILE A 182 11.27 6.00 -1.10
C ILE A 182 11.48 4.68 -1.82
N GLY A 183 11.06 4.59 -3.09
CA GLY A 183 11.16 3.41 -3.93
C GLY A 183 11.11 3.79 -5.41
N ASN A 184 10.88 2.81 -6.27
CA ASN A 184 10.75 3.01 -7.72
C ASN A 184 9.59 2.18 -8.30
N SER A 185 9.45 2.14 -9.63
CA SER A 185 8.33 1.46 -10.30
C SER A 185 8.33 -0.06 -10.15
N LYS A 186 9.41 -0.65 -9.63
CA LYS A 186 9.54 -2.10 -9.43
C LYS A 186 8.97 -2.58 -8.11
N SER A 187 8.76 -1.70 -7.13
CA SER A 187 8.16 -2.07 -5.83
C SER A 187 6.64 -1.97 -5.87
N VAL A 188 5.95 -3.06 -5.52
CA VAL A 188 4.49 -3.15 -5.45
C VAL A 188 4.09 -3.60 -4.05
N THR A 189 3.16 -2.86 -3.44
CA THR A 189 2.52 -3.27 -2.19
C THR A 189 1.28 -4.08 -2.54
N ALA A 190 1.20 -5.33 -2.07
CA ALA A 190 0.04 -6.19 -2.33
C ALA A 190 -1.26 -5.60 -1.76
N ALA A 191 -2.39 -6.05 -2.29
CA ALA A 191 -3.70 -5.66 -1.77
C ALA A 191 -3.81 -6.03 -0.27
N HIS A 192 -4.09 -5.03 0.55
CA HIS A 192 -4.23 -5.14 2.00
C HIS A 192 -5.19 -4.05 2.48
N LYS A 193 -5.43 -4.00 3.79
CA LYS A 193 -6.24 -2.97 4.42
C LYS A 193 -5.60 -2.53 5.73
N ASP A 194 -5.74 -1.25 6.04
CA ASP A 194 -5.29 -0.66 7.29
C ASP A 194 -6.47 -0.23 8.18
N ASN A 195 -6.24 -0.21 9.47
CA ASN A 195 -7.17 0.25 10.49
C ASN A 195 -6.94 1.74 10.85
N PHE A 196 -6.38 2.52 9.93
CA PHE A 196 -6.04 3.93 10.10
C PHE A 196 -6.73 4.82 9.08
N GLU A 197 -7.06 6.05 9.49
CA GLU A 197 -7.43 7.13 8.57
C GLU A 197 -6.16 7.70 7.94
N ASN A 198 -5.86 7.31 6.70
CA ASN A 198 -4.59 7.62 6.07
C ASN A 198 -4.70 8.84 5.15
N VAL A 199 -3.75 9.76 5.25
CA VAL A 199 -3.60 10.89 4.31
C VAL A 199 -2.25 10.74 3.61
N PHE A 200 -2.28 10.24 2.39
CA PHE A 200 -1.10 9.98 1.57
C PHE A 200 -0.79 11.20 0.70
N VAL A 201 0.46 11.66 0.69
CA VAL A 201 0.87 12.82 -0.12
C VAL A 201 2.02 12.42 -1.04
N GLN A 202 1.84 12.67 -2.35
CA GLN A 202 2.89 12.39 -3.33
C GLN A 202 3.85 13.58 -3.44
N ILE A 203 5.11 13.40 -3.03
CA ILE A 203 6.11 14.48 -3.08
C ILE A 203 6.84 14.53 -4.42
N LEU A 204 7.31 13.38 -4.92
CA LEU A 204 8.10 13.26 -6.15
C LEU A 204 7.70 12.04 -6.97
N GLY A 205 7.60 12.17 -8.29
CA GLY A 205 7.15 11.08 -9.16
C GLY A 205 5.65 10.83 -9.03
N ARG A 206 5.22 9.61 -9.27
CA ARG A 206 3.80 9.21 -9.27
C ARG A 206 3.56 8.00 -8.39
N LYS A 207 2.37 7.92 -7.79
CA LYS A 207 1.88 6.73 -7.11
C LYS A 207 0.54 6.32 -7.69
N HIS A 208 0.42 5.05 -8.01
CA HIS A 208 -0.80 4.45 -8.52
C HIS A 208 -1.44 3.62 -7.40
N PHE A 209 -2.71 3.87 -7.13
CA PHE A 209 -3.51 3.13 -6.17
C PHE A 209 -4.65 2.40 -6.90
N VAL A 210 -4.91 1.17 -6.46
CA VAL A 210 -6.11 0.42 -6.79
C VAL A 210 -6.83 0.20 -5.47
N LEU A 211 -8.00 0.82 -5.32
CA LEU A 211 -8.76 0.86 -4.07
C LEU A 211 -10.05 0.06 -4.21
N LEU A 212 -10.41 -0.69 -3.18
CA LEU A 212 -11.68 -1.41 -3.10
C LEU A 212 -12.37 -1.06 -1.78
N PRO A 213 -13.69 -0.80 -1.77
CA PRO A 213 -14.38 -0.52 -0.53
C PRO A 213 -14.36 -1.76 0.39
N PRO A 214 -14.45 -1.60 1.72
CA PRO A 214 -14.39 -2.72 2.67
C PRO A 214 -15.43 -3.81 2.42
N LEU A 215 -16.58 -3.47 1.82
CA LEU A 215 -17.62 -4.43 1.44
C LEU A 215 -17.16 -5.46 0.39
N CYS A 216 -16.11 -5.15 -0.38
CA CYS A 216 -15.51 -6.06 -1.34
C CYS A 216 -14.59 -7.11 -0.68
N HIS A 217 -14.52 -7.19 0.65
CA HIS A 217 -13.70 -8.18 1.34
C HIS A 217 -13.97 -9.63 0.88
N SER A 218 -15.22 -9.98 0.57
CA SER A 218 -15.61 -11.30 0.03
C SER A 218 -15.08 -11.59 -1.37
N CYS A 219 -14.59 -10.56 -2.08
CA CYS A 219 -13.90 -10.67 -3.37
C CYS A 219 -12.41 -10.99 -3.23
N MET A 220 -11.80 -10.73 -2.07
CA MET A 220 -10.33 -10.68 -1.89
C MET A 220 -9.66 -12.05 -1.67
N ASN A 221 -10.46 -13.12 -1.56
CA ASN A 221 -10.00 -14.48 -1.30
C ASN A 221 -8.96 -14.54 -0.16
N GLU A 222 -9.29 -13.97 1.00
CA GLU A 222 -8.39 -13.95 2.14
C GLU A 222 -8.10 -15.39 2.62
N LYS A 223 -6.81 -15.70 2.81
CA LYS A 223 -6.34 -17.01 3.28
C LYS A 223 -5.33 -16.84 4.39
N LEU A 224 -5.28 -17.82 5.27
CA LEU A 224 -4.22 -17.95 6.27
C LEU A 224 -2.93 -18.42 5.58
N LEU A 225 -1.95 -17.53 5.45
CA LEU A 225 -0.66 -17.80 4.83
C LEU A 225 0.42 -17.98 5.89
N PRO A 226 1.21 -19.07 5.85
CA PRO A 226 2.40 -19.20 6.68
C PRO A 226 3.37 -18.05 6.36
N PRO A 227 3.90 -17.33 7.37
CA PRO A 227 4.87 -16.29 7.14
C PRO A 227 6.23 -16.88 6.76
N ALA A 228 6.90 -16.21 5.82
CA ALA A 228 8.24 -16.54 5.39
C ALA A 228 9.03 -15.25 5.17
N THR A 229 10.33 -15.27 5.43
CA THR A 229 11.20 -14.08 5.28
C THR A 229 12.27 -14.34 4.23
N TYR A 230 12.53 -13.38 3.35
CA TYR A 230 13.69 -13.45 2.47
C TYR A 230 15.00 -13.30 3.26
N VAL A 231 15.94 -14.19 3.02
CA VAL A 231 17.25 -14.23 3.66
C VAL A 231 18.32 -14.09 2.59
N ARG A 232 19.31 -13.22 2.83
CA ARG A 232 20.45 -13.03 1.93
C ARG A 232 21.43 -14.19 2.03
N GLU A 233 21.63 -14.89 0.92
CA GLU A 233 22.53 -16.03 0.77
C GLU A 233 23.49 -15.74 -0.41
N GLY A 234 24.70 -15.28 -0.09
CA GLY A 234 25.66 -14.83 -1.09
C GLY A 234 25.19 -13.55 -1.80
N GLN A 235 25.02 -13.61 -3.12
CA GLN A 235 24.49 -12.50 -3.92
C GLN A 235 22.97 -12.58 -4.16
N GLY A 236 22.31 -13.65 -3.70
CA GLY A 236 20.88 -13.86 -3.92
C GLY A 236 20.05 -13.77 -2.63
N LEU A 237 18.73 -13.86 -2.81
CA LEU A 237 17.76 -13.97 -1.72
C LEU A 237 17.01 -15.29 -1.85
N SER A 238 16.87 -16.01 -0.74
CA SER A 238 16.05 -17.21 -0.66
C SER A 238 14.97 -17.05 0.40
N LEU A 239 13.80 -17.65 0.18
CA LEU A 239 12.64 -17.50 1.06
C LEU A 239 12.64 -18.64 2.09
N HIS A 240 12.61 -18.28 3.38
CA HIS A 240 12.63 -19.23 4.51
C HIS A 240 11.36 -19.08 5.34
N LEU A 241 10.70 -20.20 5.68
CA LEU A 241 9.56 -20.18 6.60
C LEU A 241 9.97 -19.71 8.00
N ASP A 242 9.14 -18.88 8.61
CA ASP A 242 9.34 -18.45 9.99
C ASP A 242 8.81 -19.52 10.94
N LEU A 243 9.71 -20.39 11.40
CA LEU A 243 9.33 -21.52 12.25
C LEU A 243 8.69 -21.04 13.56
N GLY A 244 7.49 -21.55 13.85
CA GLY A 244 6.73 -21.24 15.06
C GLY A 244 5.89 -19.96 14.99
N ALA A 245 5.87 -19.27 13.85
CA ALA A 245 4.94 -18.16 13.63
C ALA A 245 3.58 -18.67 13.14
N GLU A 246 2.51 -18.05 13.63
CA GLU A 246 1.14 -18.38 13.23
C GLU A 246 0.85 -17.86 11.81
N PRO A 247 0.06 -18.58 11.01
CA PRO A 247 -0.41 -18.09 9.71
C PRO A 247 -1.16 -16.76 9.82
N VAL A 248 -0.93 -15.87 8.86
CA VAL A 248 -1.52 -14.52 8.81
C VAL A 248 -2.63 -14.49 7.77
N PRO A 249 -3.83 -13.99 8.09
CA PRO A 249 -4.87 -13.76 7.09
C PRO A 249 -4.43 -12.66 6.12
N PHE A 250 -4.41 -12.97 4.82
CA PHE A 250 -4.00 -12.03 3.80
C PHE A 250 -4.78 -12.23 2.49
N ALA A 251 -5.09 -11.14 1.79
CA ALA A 251 -5.78 -11.18 0.51
C ALA A 251 -4.94 -11.91 -0.55
N THR A 252 -5.51 -12.86 -1.27
CA THR A 252 -4.76 -13.62 -2.31
C THR A 252 -5.25 -13.34 -3.73
N TRP A 253 -6.39 -12.67 -3.88
CA TRP A 253 -6.88 -12.19 -5.17
C TRP A 253 -6.36 -10.78 -5.45
N ASP A 254 -5.91 -10.54 -6.68
CA ASP A 254 -5.46 -9.25 -7.17
C ASP A 254 -6.40 -8.78 -8.30
N PRO A 255 -7.03 -7.59 -8.19
CA PRO A 255 -7.85 -7.05 -9.28
C PRO A 255 -7.09 -6.77 -10.58
N ASP A 256 -5.76 -6.66 -10.55
CA ASP A 256 -4.91 -6.51 -11.74
C ASP A 256 -4.55 -7.86 -12.39
N ASP A 257 -4.75 -8.98 -11.69
CA ASP A 257 -4.76 -10.34 -12.23
C ASP A 257 -6.08 -11.06 -11.90
N PRO A 258 -7.20 -10.66 -12.52
CA PRO A 258 -8.54 -10.99 -12.04
C PRO A 258 -8.90 -12.48 -12.12
N GLN A 259 -8.12 -13.29 -12.84
CA GLN A 259 -8.37 -14.73 -13.00
C GLN A 259 -7.72 -15.56 -11.88
N THR A 260 -6.57 -15.12 -11.37
CA THR A 260 -5.80 -15.86 -10.37
C THR A 260 -6.41 -15.67 -8.99
N ASN A 261 -6.64 -16.78 -8.26
CA ASN A 261 -7.24 -16.76 -6.92
C ASN A 261 -8.61 -16.07 -6.84
N ALA A 262 -9.38 -15.97 -7.93
CA ALA A 262 -10.72 -15.39 -7.88
C ALA A 262 -11.70 -16.19 -6.99
N THR A 263 -12.60 -15.48 -6.33
CA THR A 263 -13.82 -16.04 -5.73
C THR A 263 -14.98 -15.93 -6.73
N PRO A 264 -16.11 -16.61 -6.50
CA PRO A 264 -17.32 -16.38 -7.30
C PRO A 264 -17.79 -14.91 -7.31
N LEU A 265 -17.38 -14.12 -6.31
CA LEU A 265 -17.80 -12.73 -6.15
C LEU A 265 -16.79 -11.73 -6.72
N SER A 266 -15.55 -12.13 -7.01
CA SER A 266 -14.49 -11.23 -7.46
C SER A 266 -14.85 -10.43 -8.71
N GLY A 267 -15.61 -11.02 -9.63
CA GLY A 267 -16.07 -10.35 -10.86
C GLY A 267 -17.03 -9.18 -10.64
N TYR A 268 -17.65 -9.07 -9.46
CA TYR A 268 -18.52 -7.94 -9.10
C TYR A 268 -17.75 -6.77 -8.49
N ALA A 269 -16.48 -6.95 -8.11
CA ALA A 269 -15.66 -5.87 -7.60
C ALA A 269 -15.42 -4.81 -8.68
N ARG A 270 -15.53 -3.53 -8.31
CA ARG A 270 -15.21 -2.40 -9.20
C ARG A 270 -14.10 -1.57 -8.56
N PRO A 271 -12.83 -1.86 -8.87
CA PRO A 271 -11.71 -1.14 -8.29
C PRO A 271 -11.70 0.33 -8.72
N LEU A 272 -11.47 1.22 -7.76
CA LEU A 272 -11.20 2.63 -8.04
C LEU A 272 -9.70 2.79 -8.31
N ARG A 273 -9.34 3.45 -9.42
CA ARG A 273 -7.95 3.66 -9.80
C ARG A 273 -7.58 5.13 -9.65
N VAL A 274 -6.56 5.40 -8.85
CA VAL A 274 -6.08 6.76 -8.59
C VAL A 274 -4.62 6.86 -8.96
N THR A 275 -4.26 7.92 -9.69
CA THR A 275 -2.87 8.33 -9.87
C THR A 275 -2.67 9.66 -9.16
N LEU A 276 -1.69 9.69 -8.26
CA LEU A 276 -1.24 10.91 -7.59
C LEU A 276 -0.04 11.49 -8.32
N GLU A 277 -0.13 12.76 -8.67
CA GLU A 277 0.97 13.57 -9.18
C GLU A 277 1.66 14.33 -8.03
N PRO A 278 2.87 14.90 -8.25
CA PRO A 278 3.54 15.69 -7.23
C PRO A 278 2.66 16.82 -6.67
N GLY A 279 2.44 16.81 -5.35
CA GLY A 279 1.58 17.74 -4.63
C GLY A 279 0.16 17.25 -4.39
N ASP A 280 -0.27 16.14 -4.97
CA ASP A 280 -1.59 15.57 -4.70
C ASP A 280 -1.64 14.89 -3.32
N MET A 281 -2.81 14.97 -2.70
CA MET A 281 -3.12 14.35 -1.41
C MET A 281 -4.31 13.41 -1.54
N LEU A 282 -4.15 12.14 -1.20
CA LEU A 282 -5.22 11.15 -1.12
C LEU A 282 -5.63 10.95 0.34
N TYR A 283 -6.91 11.14 0.64
CA TYR A 283 -7.49 10.54 1.83
C TYR A 283 -7.90 9.10 1.52
N LEU A 284 -7.26 8.15 2.18
CA LEU A 284 -7.54 6.71 2.13
C LEU A 284 -8.21 6.34 3.46
N PRO A 285 -9.54 6.12 3.48
CA PRO A 285 -10.26 5.82 4.71
C PRO A 285 -9.84 4.48 5.29
N ALA A 286 -10.04 4.32 6.60
CA ALA A 286 -9.79 3.03 7.25
C ALA A 286 -10.58 1.89 6.56
N MET A 287 -9.95 0.72 6.49
CA MET A 287 -10.45 -0.56 5.98
C MET A 287 -10.63 -0.67 4.46
N TRP A 288 -10.30 0.37 3.69
CA TRP A 288 -10.18 0.31 2.22
C TRP A 288 -8.96 -0.49 1.76
#